data_AF-A0A4V6Y1V4-F1
#
_entry.id   AF-A0A4V6Y1V4-F1
#
_cell.length_a   1.000
_cell.length_b   1.000
_cell.length_c   1.000
_cell.angle_alpha   90.00
_cell.angle_beta   90.00
_cell.angle_gamma   90.00
#
_symmetry.space_group_name_H-M   'P 1'
#
loop_
_entity.id
_entity.type
_entity.pdbx_description
1 polymer ?
#
loop_
_entity_poly.entity_id
_entity_poly.type
_entity_poly.pdbx_seq_one_letter_code
_entity_poly.pdbx_strand_id
1 'polypeptide(L)' 'MDAMMTLPELKYLSPTTREKAMTIAQELIRTSNISPKDAISKAILIAKNWAVKNVTRSVWKKLKSIDNEAI' A
#
# COMPACT_ATOMS: atom_id res chain seq x y z
N MET A 1 6.33 15.41 12.63
CA MET A 1 5.84 14.38 11.69
C MET A 1 6.98 13.81 10.81
N ASP A 2 8.21 14.31 10.94
CA ASP A 2 9.31 14.04 10.00
C ASP A 2 10.04 12.70 10.14
N ALA A 3 10.07 12.08 11.32
CA ALA A 3 10.84 10.86 11.53
C ALA A 3 10.30 9.61 10.80
N MET A 4 9.02 9.59 10.40
CA MET A 4 8.46 8.49 9.61
C MET A 4 8.79 8.61 8.11
N MET A 5 9.04 9.82 7.60
CA MET A 5 9.33 10.08 6.18
C MET A 5 10.77 9.72 5.79
N THR A 6 11.66 9.53 6.76
CA THR A 6 13.09 9.27 6.54
C THR A 6 13.42 7.77 6.47
N LEU A 7 12.43 6.88 6.61
CA LEU A 7 12.68 5.44 6.51
C LEU A 7 12.99 5.06 5.05
N PRO A 8 14.19 4.50 4.76
CA PRO A 8 14.59 4.14 3.40
C PRO A 8 13.58 3.21 2.72
N GLU A 9 12.88 2.40 3.51
CA GLU A 9 11.92 1.40 3.07
C GLU A 9 10.68 2.00 2.40
N LEU A 10 10.31 3.25 2.73
CA LEU A 10 9.19 3.98 2.12
C LEU A 10 9.58 4.69 0.81
N LYS A 11 10.88 4.98 0.62
CA LYS A 11 11.40 5.71 -0.54
C LYS A 11 11.17 4.98 -1.86
N TYR A 12 11.25 3.65 -1.84
CA TYR A 12 11.11 2.79 -3.02
C TYR A 12 9.65 2.44 -3.37
N LEU A 13 8.68 2.92 -2.59
CA LEU A 13 7.26 2.75 -2.89
C LEU A 13 6.77 3.84 -3.85
N SER A 14 5.80 3.49 -4.70
CA SER A 14 5.05 4.48 -5.49
C SER A 14 4.35 5.48 -4.55
N PRO A 15 4.11 6.74 -4.98
CA PRO A 15 3.48 7.75 -4.13
C PRO A 15 2.19 7.26 -3.47
N THR A 16 1.33 6.59 -4.24
CA THR A 16 0.06 6.02 -3.77
C THR A 16 0.24 4.89 -2.76
N THR A 17 1.20 4.00 -2.98
CA THR A 17 1.49 2.90 -2.05
C THR A 17 2.14 3.43 -0.77
N ARG A 18 2.95 4.49 -0.88
CA ARG A 18 3.61 5.15 0.24
C ARG A 18 2.60 5.84 1.17
N GLU A 19 1.68 6.62 0.60
CA GLU A 19 0.58 7.23 1.36
C GLU A 19 -0.25 6.17 2.09
N LYS A 20 -0.62 5.09 1.38
CA LYS A 20 -1.37 3.98 1.97
C LYS A 20 -0.59 3.32 3.12
N ALA A 21 0.72 3.10 2.96
CA ALA A 21 1.57 2.57 4.02
C ALA A 21 1.63 3.50 5.23
N MET A 22 1.71 4.82 5.04
CA MET A 22 1.69 5.77 6.16
C MET A 22 0.36 5.76 6.91
N THR A 23 -0.78 5.72 6.20
CA THR A 23 -2.10 5.63 6.83
C THR A 23 -2.22 4.37 7.69
N ILE A 24 -1.81 3.22 7.14
CA ILE A 24 -1.84 1.94 7.87
C ILE A 24 -0.88 1.96 9.06
N ALA A 25 0.31 2.56 8.92
CA ALA A 25 1.27 2.67 10.01
C ALA A 25 0.73 3.53 11.16
N GLN A 26 0.09 4.67 10.85
CA GLN A 26 -0.56 5.50 11.86
C GLN A 26 -1.68 4.75 12.58
N GLU A 27 -2.49 3.99 11.85
CA GLU A 27 -3.56 3.18 12.43
C GLU A 27 -3.03 2.07 13.33
N LEU A 28 -1.97 1.37 12.90
CA LEU A 28 -1.30 0.35 13.70
C LEU A 28 -0.68 0.93 14.98
N ILE A 29 -0.07 2.11 14.93
CA ILE A 29 0.47 2.79 16.12
C ILE A 29 -0.64 3.18 17.09
N ARG A 30 -1.81 3.59 16.59
CA ARG A 30 -2.95 3.99 17.45
C ARG A 30 -3.68 2.81 18.07
N THR A 31 -3.76 1.69 17.36
CA THR A 31 -4.60 0.54 17.75
C THR A 31 -3.81 -0.58 18.41
N SER A 32 -2.51 -0.68 18.14
CA SER A 32 -1.66 -1.77 18.60
C SER A 32 -0.52 -1.21 19.45
N ASN A 33 -0.23 -1.85 20.59
CA ASN A 33 0.91 -1.50 21.44
C ASN A 33 2.23 -2.04 20.85
N ILE A 34 2.51 -1.72 19.58
CA ILE A 34 3.70 -2.15 18.84
C ILE A 34 4.64 -0.96 18.62
N SER A 35 5.93 -1.26 18.49
CA SER A 35 6.91 -0.20 18.24
C SER A 35 6.61 0.51 16.91
N PRO A 36 6.86 1.83 16.80
CA PRO A 36 6.65 2.56 15.55
C PRO A 36 7.40 1.96 14.36
N LYS A 37 8.58 1.37 14.59
CA LYS A 37 9.38 0.70 13.56
C LYS A 37 8.67 -0.54 13.04
N ASP A 38 8.17 -1.40 13.93
CA ASP A 38 7.45 -2.62 13.54
C ASP A 38 6.12 -2.30 12.85
N ALA A 39 5.44 -1.25 13.31
CA ALA A 39 4.22 -0.77 12.67
C ALA A 39 4.46 -0.37 11.22
N ILE A 40 5.58 0.32 10.94
CA ILE A 40 5.93 0.76 9.59
C ILE A 40 6.29 -0.42 8.71
N SER A 41 7.16 -1.33 9.17
CA SER A 41 7.52 -2.51 8.36
C SER A 41 6.30 -3.38 8.04
N LYS A 42 5.37 -3.56 8.99
CA LYS A 42 4.08 -4.23 8.74
C LYS A 42 3.20 -3.46 7.75
N ALA A 43 3.09 -2.14 7.91
CA ALA A 43 2.28 -1.31 7.03
C ALA A 43 2.79 -1.32 5.58
N ILE A 44 4.11 -1.34 5.38
CA ILE A 44 4.73 -1.47 4.06
C ILE A 44 4.33 -2.78 3.39
N LEU A 45 4.38 -3.90 4.13
CA LEU A 45 3.98 -5.20 3.61
C LEU A 45 2.49 -5.21 3.21
N ILE A 46 1.61 -4.67 4.06
CA ILE A 46 0.17 -4.58 3.78
C ILE A 46 -0.09 -3.70 2.55
N ALA A 47 0.57 -2.54 2.46
CA ALA A 47 0.42 -1.62 1.34
C ALA A 47 0.90 -2.23 0.01
N LYS A 48 2.02 -2.97 0.01
CA LYS A 48 2.49 -3.72 -1.16
C LYS A 48 1.46 -4.74 -1.64
N ASN A 49 0.91 -5.54 -0.72
CA ASN A 49 -0.12 -6.53 -1.06
C ASN A 49 -1.40 -5.89 -1.60
N TRP A 50 -1.80 -4.75 -1.03
CA TRP A 50 -2.92 -3.96 -1.54
C TRP A 50 -2.66 -3.45 -2.96
N ALA A 51 -1.46 -2.93 -3.24
CA ALA A 51 -1.08 -2.44 -4.55
C ALA A 51 -1.16 -3.54 -5.62
N VAL A 52 -0.64 -4.73 -5.33
CA VAL A 52 -0.73 -5.90 -6.24
C VAL A 52 -2.20 -6.25 -6.51
N LYS A 53 -3.05 -6.37 -5.48
CA LYS A 53 -4.47 -6.66 -5.63
C LYS A 53 -5.19 -5.63 -6.52
N ASN A 54 -4.85 -4.35 -6.37
CA ASN A 54 -5.42 -3.28 -7.20
C ASN A 54 -5.00 -3.36 -8.65
N VAL A 55 -3.74 -3.67 -8.93
CA VAL A 55 -3.24 -3.89 -10.28
C VAL A 55 -3.96 -5.08 -10.90
N THR A 56 -4.02 -6.22 -10.22
CA THR A 56 -4.74 -7.42 -10.70
C THR A 56 -6.19 -7.11 -11.03
N ARG A 57 -6.90 -6.39 -10.14
CA ARG A 57 -8.30 -6.01 -10.37
C ARG A 57 -8.45 -5.08 -11.57
N SER A 58 -7.53 -4.12 -11.74
CA SER A 58 -7.55 -3.17 -12.86
C SER A 58 -7.29 -3.88 -14.19
N VAL A 59 -6.32 -4.80 -14.24
CA VAL A 59 -6.03 -5.62 -15.41
C VAL A 59 -7.24 -6.49 -15.76
N TRP A 60 -7.83 -7.17 -14.78
CA TRP A 60 -9.02 -7.99 -15.01
C TRP A 60 -10.20 -7.18 -15.58
N LYS A 61 -10.46 -5.98 -15.02
CA LYS A 61 -11.49 -5.08 -15.55
C LYS A 61 -11.23 -4.68 -17.00
N LYS A 62 -9.98 -4.36 -17.35
CA LYS A 62 -9.60 -4.00 -18.73
C LYS A 62 -9.82 -5.18 -19.69
N LEU A 63 -9.33 -6.37 -19.33
CA LEU A 63 -9.52 -7.57 -20.14
C LEU A 63 -11.00 -7.88 -20.36
N LYS A 64 -11.83 -7.76 -19.31
CA LYS A 64 -13.28 -7.96 -19.42
C LYS A 64 -13.97 -6.91 -20.30
N SER A 65 -13.51 -5.65 -20.28
CA SER A 65 -14.04 -4.61 -21.17
C SER A 65 -13.75 -4.93 -22.63
N ILE A 66 -12.52 -5.34 -22.94
CA ILE A 66 -12.09 -5.71 -24.29
C ILE A 66 -12.91 -6.90 -24.81
N ASP A 67 -13.12 -7.92 -23.97
CA ASP A 67 -13.94 -9.09 -24.31
C ASP A 67 -15.39 -8.70 -24.66
N ASN A 68 -15.97 -7.77 -23.89
CA ASN A 68 -17.32 -7.26 -24.15
C ASN A 68 -17.43 -6.38 -25.41
N GLU A 69 -16.36 -5.70 -25.83
CA GLU A 69 -16.33 -4.85 -27.03
C GLU A 69 -16.06 -5.66 -28.32
N ALA A 70 -15.52 -6.88 -28.19
CA ALA A 70 -15.19 -7.77 -29.30
C ALA A 70 -16.36 -8.65 -29.77
N ILE A 71 -17.50 -8.61 -29.08
CA ILE A 71 -18.75 -9.36 -29.37
C ILE A 71 -19.79 -8.38 -29.92
#